data_AF-A0A2L0A928-F1
#
_entry.id   AF-A0A2L0A928-F1
#
_cell.length_a   1.000
_cell.length_b   1.000
_cell.length_c   1.000
_cell.angle_alpha   90.00
_cell.angle_beta   90.00
_cell.angle_gamma   90.00
#
_symmetry.space_group_name_H-M   'P 1'
#
loop_
_entity.id
_entity.type
_entity.pdbx_description
1 polymer ?
#
loop_
_entity_poly.entity_id
_entity_poly.type
_entity_poly.pdbx_seq_one_letter_code
_entity_poly.pdbx_strand_id
1 'polypeptide(L)'
;MSEMTFDQLCELFAYVPQRRPLDTKETAALLGVHFNTLEQYRFRGEGPRFFSPPGTRRVWYAELDVLRWLASGAKQSTSEQAAA
;
A
#
# COMPACT_ATOMS: atom_id res chain seq x y z
N MET A 1 -15.93 -9.95 3.60
CA MET A 1 -15.09 -8.97 4.33
C MET A 1 -15.46 -7.61 3.79
N SER A 2 -16.09 -6.76 4.59
CA SER A 2 -16.53 -5.43 4.13
C SER A 2 -15.31 -4.62 3.67
N GLU A 3 -15.28 -4.22 2.41
CA GLU A 3 -14.28 -3.29 1.89
C GLU A 3 -14.36 -2.00 2.72
N MET A 4 -13.31 -1.69 3.49
CA MET A 4 -13.22 -0.41 4.19
C MET A 4 -13.24 0.74 3.18
N THR A 5 -13.97 1.80 3.49
CA THR A 5 -14.01 3.01 2.66
C THR A 5 -12.69 3.76 2.76
N PHE A 6 -12.44 4.69 1.82
CA PHE A 6 -11.22 5.50 1.84
C PHE A 6 -11.09 6.31 3.13
N ASP A 7 -12.17 6.95 3.59
CA ASP A 7 -12.19 7.72 4.83
C ASP A 7 -11.88 6.84 6.05
N GLN A 8 -12.43 5.63 6.13
CA GLN A 8 -12.15 4.69 7.21
C GLN A 8 -10.68 4.27 7.23
N LEU A 9 -10.07 4.06 6.05
CA LEU A 9 -8.65 3.76 5.94
C LEU A 9 -7.77 4.96 6.32
N CYS A 10 -8.19 6.17 5.96
CA CYS A 10 -7.49 7.39 6.35
C CYS A 10 -7.52 7.56 7.88
N GLU A 11 -8.66 7.33 8.52
CA GLU A 11 -8.80 7.35 9.97
C GLU A 11 -7.96 6.26 10.64
N LEU A 12 -8.03 5.03 10.13
CA LEU A 12 -7.28 3.87 10.67
C LEU A 12 -5.77 4.09 10.70
N PHE A 13 -5.22 4.70 9.65
CA PHE A 13 -3.78 4.93 9.52
C PHE A 13 -3.33 6.36 9.85
N ALA A 14 -4.24 7.20 10.37
CA ALA A 14 -4.03 8.64 10.54
C ALA A 14 -3.43 9.31 9.28
N TYR A 15 -3.87 8.85 8.10
CA TYR A 15 -3.36 9.30 6.81
C TYR A 15 -4.10 10.54 6.33
N VAL A 16 -3.34 11.54 5.87
CA VAL A 16 -3.88 12.76 5.27
C VAL A 16 -3.87 12.61 3.74
N PRO A 17 -5.04 12.61 3.08
CA PRO A 17 -5.12 12.40 1.64
C PRO A 17 -4.55 13.58 0.85
N GLN A 18 -3.66 13.27 -0.09
CA GLN A 18 -3.03 14.23 -1.00
C GLN A 18 -3.90 14.53 -2.22
N ARG A 19 -4.93 13.70 -2.49
CA ARG A 19 -5.87 13.79 -3.62
C ARG A 19 -5.15 13.74 -4.98
N ARG A 20 -4.06 12.97 -5.05
CA ARG A 20 -3.28 12.73 -6.27
C ARG A 20 -2.60 11.37 -6.20
N PRO A 21 -2.26 10.75 -7.36
CA PRO A 21 -1.45 9.54 -7.35
C PRO A 21 -0.08 9.79 -6.70
N LEU A 22 0.37 8.83 -5.90
CA LEU A 22 1.67 8.84 -5.24
C LEU A 22 2.73 8.25 -6.17
N ASP A 23 3.92 8.82 -6.18
CA ASP A 23 5.07 8.19 -6.81
C ASP A 23 5.70 7.11 -5.91
N THR A 24 6.59 6.29 -6.47
CA THR A 24 7.29 5.21 -5.74
C THR A 24 7.96 5.67 -4.44
N LYS A 25 8.53 6.88 -4.39
CA LYS A 25 9.18 7.41 -3.19
C LYS A 25 8.16 7.82 -2.14
N GLU A 26 7.07 8.46 -2.55
CA GLU A 26 5.98 8.83 -1.65
C GLU A 26 5.32 7.59 -1.04
N THR A 27 5.05 6.56 -1.87
CA THR A 27 4.52 5.28 -1.38
C THR A 27 5.51 4.58 -0.46
N ALA A 28 6.80 4.58 -0.78
CA ALA A 28 7.82 3.99 0.08
C ALA A 28 7.93 4.73 1.44
N ALA A 29 7.85 6.06 1.43
CA ALA A 29 7.83 6.87 2.64
C ALA A 29 6.59 6.60 3.49
N LEU A 30 5.40 6.48 2.87
CA LEU A 30 4.16 6.12 3.55
C LEU A 30 4.25 4.74 4.22
N LEU A 31 4.87 3.77 3.54
CA LEU A 31 5.04 2.40 4.05
C LEU A 31 6.22 2.24 5.00
N GLY A 32 7.06 3.28 5.17
CA GLY A 32 8.28 3.20 5.99
C GLY A 32 9.35 2.25 5.44
N VAL A 33 9.34 1.96 4.13
CA VAL A 33 10.31 1.05 3.48
C VAL A 33 11.21 1.82 2.53
N HIS A 34 12.34 1.22 2.16
CA HIS A 34 13.18 1.78 1.10
C HIS A 34 12.52 1.60 -0.27
N PHE A 35 12.68 2.56 -1.19
CA PHE A 35 12.07 2.49 -2.53
C PHE A 35 12.41 1.20 -3.28
N ASN A 36 13.64 0.69 -3.09
CA ASN A 36 14.10 -0.56 -3.70
C ASN A 36 13.26 -1.78 -3.24
N THR A 37 12.79 -1.78 -1.98
CA THR A 37 11.87 -2.81 -1.48
C THR A 37 10.54 -2.77 -2.22
N LEU A 38 10.03 -1.58 -2.53
CA LEU A 38 8.81 -1.41 -3.32
C LEU A 38 9.00 -1.91 -4.77
N GLU A 39 10.18 -1.74 -5.35
CA GLU A 39 10.51 -2.33 -6.66
C GLU A 39 10.52 -3.85 -6.61
N GLN A 40 11.08 -4.45 -5.55
CA GLN A 40 11.04 -5.89 -5.35
C GLN A 40 9.61 -6.42 -5.15
N TYR A 41 8.76 -5.71 -4.39
CA TYR A 41 7.36 -6.09 -4.24
C TYR A 41 6.61 -6.08 -5.57
N ARG A 42 6.90 -5.12 -6.46
CA ARG A 42 6.36 -5.13 -7.82
C ARG A 42 6.83 -6.34 -8.62
N PHE A 43 8.11 -6.69 -8.52
CA PHE A 43 8.67 -7.84 -9.24
C PHE A 43 8.08 -9.17 -8.76
N ARG A 44 7.83 -9.30 -7.45
CA ARG A 44 7.24 -10.51 -6.84
C ARG A 44 5.72 -10.57 -6.94
N GLY A 45 5.04 -9.46 -7.23
CA GLY A 45 3.58 -9.37 -7.23
C GLY A 45 2.96 -9.30 -5.83
N GLU A 46 3.74 -9.01 -4.79
CA GLU A 46 3.30 -8.96 -3.38
C GLU A 46 2.98 -7.53 -2.90
N GLY A 47 3.06 -6.54 -3.79
CA GLY A 47 2.92 -5.12 -3.46
C GLY A 47 1.53 -4.52 -3.73
N PRO A 48 1.34 -3.24 -3.37
CA PRO A 48 0.13 -2.50 -3.68
C PRO A 48 -0.05 -2.36 -5.19
N ARG A 49 -1.32 -2.22 -5.61
CA ARG A 49 -1.67 -2.03 -7.02
C ARG A 49 -0.99 -0.77 -7.55
N PHE A 50 -0.36 -0.91 -8.72
CA PHE A 50 0.38 0.15 -9.36
C PHE A 50 -0.16 0.44 -10.77
N PHE A 51 0.06 1.66 -11.23
CA PHE A 51 -0.34 2.15 -12.54
C PHE A 51 0.91 2.61 -13.29
N SER A 52 1.12 2.07 -14.48
CA SER A 52 2.21 2.47 -15.38
C SER A 52 1.61 2.90 -16.71
N PRO A 53 1.43 4.21 -16.96
CA PRO A 53 0.91 4.70 -18.22
C PRO A 53 1.79 4.28 -19.41
N PRO A 54 1.21 3.89 -20.55
CA PRO A 54 1.98 3.52 -21.73
C PRO A 54 2.85 4.71 -22.19
N GLY A 55 4.11 4.42 -22.54
CA GLY A 55 5.08 5.44 -22.96
C GLY A 55 5.86 6.10 -21.82
N THR A 56 5.55 5.81 -20.55
CA THR A 56 6.33 6.32 -19.40
C THR A 56 6.86 5.16 -18.56
N ARG A 57 8.12 5.24 -18.13
CA ARG A 57 8.70 4.29 -17.15
C ARG A 57 8.33 4.62 -15.69
N ARG A 58 7.48 5.62 -15.47
CA ARG A 58 7.06 6.06 -14.13
C ARG A 58 5.92 5.19 -13.66
N VAL A 59 5.98 4.85 -12.38
CA VAL A 59 4.97 4.06 -11.71
C VAL A 59 4.30 4.90 -10.64
N TRP A 60 2.98 4.85 -10.66
CA TRP A 60 2.10 5.59 -9.78
C TRP A 60 1.27 4.63 -8.94
N TYR A 61 0.89 5.08 -7.76
CA TYR A 61 0.06 4.33 -6.85
C TYR A 61 -1.17 5.18 -6.48
N ALA A 62 -2.34 4.56 -6.46
CA ALA A 62 -3.52 5.21 -5.90
C ALA A 62 -3.44 5.11 -4.38
N GLU A 63 -3.72 6.22 -3.69
CA GLU A 63 -3.70 6.28 -2.22
C GLU A 63 -4.59 5.20 -1.61
N LEU A 64 -5.81 5.04 -2.15
CA LEU A 64 -6.76 4.01 -1.74
C LEU A 64 -6.17 2.60 -1.86
N ASP A 65 -5.51 2.28 -2.98
CA ASP A 65 -4.95 0.94 -3.21
C ASP A 65 -3.79 0.64 -2.25
N VAL A 66 -2.97 1.65 -1.94
CA VAL A 66 -1.88 1.51 -0.97
C VAL A 66 -2.42 1.27 0.43
N LEU A 67 -3.41 2.06 0.87
CA LEU A 67 -4.01 1.89 2.20
C LEU A 67 -4.81 0.59 2.31
N ARG A 68 -5.50 0.17 1.24
CA ARG A 68 -6.17 -1.14 1.18
C ARG A 68 -5.18 -2.29 1.30
N TRP A 69 -4.06 -2.20 0.58
CA TRP A 69 -2.99 -3.19 0.67
C TRP A 69 -2.42 -3.24 2.10
N LEU A 70 -2.17 -2.08 2.70
CA LEU A 70 -1.70 -2.00 4.10
C LEU A 70 -2.70 -2.63 5.08
N ALA A 71 -3.99 -2.33 4.94
CA ALA A 71 -5.05 -2.92 5.74
C ALA A 71 -5.20 -4.44 5.50
N SER A 72 -4.96 -4.91 4.28
CA SER A 72 -4.99 -6.36 3.98
C SER A 72 -3.86 -7.13 4.66
N GLY A 73 -2.74 -6.45 4.97
CA GLY A 73 -1.62 -6.99 5.73
C GLY A 73 -1.85 -7.01 7.25
N ALA A 74 -3.01 -6.56 7.75
CA ALA A 74 -3.33 -6.58 9.17
C ALA A 74 -3.32 -8.02 9.69
N LYS A 75 -2.33 -8.33 10.54
CA LYS A 75 -2.22 -9.61 11.25
C LYS A 75 -2.51 -9.36 12.72
N GLN A 76 -3.47 -10.10 13.26
CA GLN A 76 -3.75 -10.12 14.68
C GLN A 76 -2.76 -11.09 15.34
N SER A 77 -1.74 -10.53 16.02
CA SER A 77 -0.74 -11.20 16.87
C SER A 77 0.04 -12.41 16.31
N THR A 78 1.37 -12.33 16.37
CA THR A 78 2.28 -13.49 16.17
C THR A 78 2.09 -14.63 17.19
N SER A 79 1.32 -14.42 18.27
CA SER A 79 1.02 -15.46 19.27
C SER A 79 -0.19 -16.33 18.94
N GLU A 80 -1.06 -15.95 17.99
CA GLU A 80 -2.18 -16.81 17.54
C GLU A 80 -1.76 -17.86 16.49
N GLN A 81 -0.54 -17.76 15.95
CA GLN A 81 -0.05 -18.64 14.89
C GLN A 81 0.53 -19.97 15.40
N ALA A 82 0.51 -20.23 16.71
CA ALA A 82 1.03 -21.46 17.32
C ALA A 82 -0.07 -22.48 17.72
N ALA A 83 -1.32 -22.28 17.31
CA ALA A 83 -2.44 -23.14 17.73
C ALA A 83 -3.39 -23.57 16.59
N ALA A 84 -2.87 -23.78 15.37
CA ALA A 84 -3.60 -24.43 14.29
C ALA A 84 -2.77 -25.53 13.64
#